data_AF-A0A1F7WIF9-F1
#
_entry.id   AF-A0A1F7WIF9-F1
#
_cell.length_a   1.000
_cell.length_b   1.000
_cell.length_c   1.000
_cell.angle_alpha   90.00
_cell.angle_beta   90.00
_cell.angle_gamma   90.00
#
_symmetry.space_group_name_H-M   'P 1'
#
loop_
_entity.id
_entity.type
_entity.pdbx_description
1 polymer ?
#
loop_
_entity_poly.entity_id
_entity_poly.type
_entity_poly.pdbx_seq_one_letter_code
_entity_poly.pdbx_strand_id
1 'polypeptide(L)'
;MLEIKDKADSLTQVREGERFRVKKEAEQEMGWWGDQLLESYQAGLSSGRLIKVPQEFLVNGLGYRLIYKIRSGQEPGYLSPVAFGLLRVITKSWDERLRDSFAMELPVFLSVTSLYRDPGLQNQFIKSGMNALPLSAHQAGMAIDLDPNGYYQGQSRASVGRGAPEFNEGLILSLGEILEQLKKDGLCNVIYEKAYEENGYTVEERLACVHICVSPRFLSYE
;
A
#
# COMPACT_ATOMS: atom_id res chain seq x y z
N MET A 1 -14.93 23.17 31.15
CA MET A 1 -13.56 22.69 30.83
C MET A 1 -13.39 21.21 31.17
N LEU A 2 -14.44 20.39 30.98
CA LEU A 2 -14.44 18.94 31.23
C LEU A 2 -14.61 18.14 29.92
N GLU A 3 -15.22 18.72 28.88
CA GLU A 3 -15.52 18.01 27.62
C GLU A 3 -14.32 17.77 26.67
N ILE A 4 -13.20 18.49 26.84
CA ILE A 4 -12.04 18.36 25.94
C ILE A 4 -11.18 17.14 26.31
N LYS A 5 -11.12 16.78 27.60
CA LYS A 5 -10.28 15.68 28.08
C LYS A 5 -10.86 14.31 27.70
N ASP A 6 -12.18 14.15 27.81
CA ASP A 6 -12.88 12.92 27.44
C ASP A 6 -12.77 12.58 25.93
N LYS A 7 -12.58 13.60 25.07
CA LYS A 7 -12.42 13.43 23.61
C LYS A 7 -11.01 13.05 23.19
N ALA A 8 -9.99 13.67 23.80
CA ALA A 8 -8.60 13.32 23.55
C ALA A 8 -8.30 11.87 23.97
N ASP A 9 -8.90 11.42 25.08
CA ASP A 9 -8.81 10.03 25.54
C ASP A 9 -9.51 9.07 24.57
N SER A 10 -10.64 9.49 23.98
CA SER A 10 -11.37 8.71 22.97
C SER A 10 -10.58 8.54 21.65
N LEU A 11 -10.01 9.61 21.08
CA LEU A 11 -9.23 9.51 19.84
C LEU A 11 -7.97 8.66 20.02
N THR A 12 -7.30 8.80 21.16
CA THR A 12 -6.12 7.99 21.50
C THR A 12 -6.49 6.51 21.55
N GLN A 13 -7.56 6.15 22.24
CA GLN A 13 -8.06 4.77 22.30
C GLN A 13 -8.42 4.20 20.93
N VAL A 14 -9.08 4.97 20.07
CA VAL A 14 -9.42 4.52 18.71
C VAL A 14 -8.16 4.26 17.88
N ARG A 15 -7.16 5.17 17.95
CA ARG A 15 -5.89 4.98 17.24
C ARG A 15 -5.09 3.79 17.77
N GLU A 16 -5.10 3.56 19.08
CA GLU A 16 -4.47 2.39 19.69
C GLU A 16 -5.17 1.09 19.29
N GLY A 17 -6.51 1.09 19.26
CA GLY A 17 -7.30 -0.05 18.79
C GLY A 17 -6.99 -0.41 17.34
N GLU A 18 -6.88 0.60 16.47
CA GLU A 18 -6.50 0.40 15.07
C GLU A 18 -5.07 -0.15 14.93
N ARG A 19 -4.10 0.40 15.68
CA ARG A 19 -2.73 -0.13 15.71
C ARG A 19 -2.69 -1.59 16.15
N PHE A 20 -3.50 -1.95 17.14
CA PHE A 20 -3.61 -3.32 17.61
C PHE A 20 -4.19 -4.25 16.54
N ARG A 21 -5.26 -3.82 15.84
CA ARG A 21 -5.86 -4.58 14.73
C ARG A 21 -4.86 -4.81 13.60
N VAL A 22 -4.21 -3.74 13.12
CA VAL A 22 -3.18 -3.81 12.06
C VAL A 22 -2.06 -4.76 12.47
N LYS A 23 -1.56 -4.65 13.71
CA LYS A 23 -0.54 -5.54 14.24
C LYS A 23 -0.97 -7.01 14.17
N LYS A 24 -2.19 -7.33 14.60
CA LYS A 24 -2.72 -8.70 14.60
C LYS A 24 -2.83 -9.27 13.19
N GLU A 25 -3.25 -8.46 12.22
CA GLU A 25 -3.32 -8.90 10.82
C GLU A 25 -1.92 -9.13 10.22
N ALA A 26 -0.95 -8.30 10.58
CA ALA A 26 0.44 -8.44 10.12
C ALA A 26 1.20 -9.63 10.74
N GLU A 27 0.72 -10.21 11.85
CA GLU A 27 1.35 -11.41 12.45
C GLU A 27 1.40 -12.59 11.47
N GLN A 28 0.37 -12.73 10.63
CA GLN A 28 0.34 -13.74 9.57
C GLN A 28 1.47 -13.54 8.55
N GLU A 29 1.72 -12.28 8.15
CA GLU A 29 2.76 -11.92 7.19
C GLU A 29 4.16 -12.18 7.77
N MET A 30 4.33 -11.91 9.06
CA MET A 30 5.57 -12.23 9.76
C MET A 30 5.78 -13.75 9.87
N GLY A 31 4.71 -14.53 10.03
CA GLY A 31 4.78 -15.98 9.92
C GLY A 31 5.22 -16.48 8.53
N TRP A 32 4.95 -15.71 7.47
CA TRP A 32 5.39 -16.05 6.11
C TRP A 32 6.82 -15.61 5.80
N TRP A 33 7.20 -14.40 6.20
CA TRP A 33 8.39 -13.72 5.68
C TRP A 33 9.36 -13.21 6.75
N GLY A 34 9.09 -13.46 8.04
CA GLY A 34 9.90 -12.96 9.16
C GLY A 34 11.34 -13.45 9.18
N ASP A 35 11.61 -14.65 8.65
CA ASP A 35 12.98 -15.20 8.55
C ASP A 35 13.70 -14.72 7.28
N GLN A 36 13.04 -13.89 6.48
CA GLN A 36 13.48 -13.44 5.17
C GLN A 36 13.76 -11.93 5.14
N LEU A 37 13.89 -11.27 6.29
CA LEU A 37 14.22 -9.85 6.33
C LEU A 37 15.59 -9.57 5.71
N LEU A 38 15.72 -8.42 5.06
CA LEU A 38 16.95 -7.99 4.41
C LEU A 38 17.57 -6.83 5.18
N GLU A 39 18.87 -6.89 5.38
CA GLU A 39 19.65 -5.83 6.04
C GLU A 39 19.72 -4.55 5.20
N SER A 40 19.75 -4.68 3.87
CA SER A 40 19.83 -3.56 2.93
C SER A 40 19.31 -3.94 1.54
N TYR A 41 19.00 -2.94 0.71
CA TYR A 41 18.62 -3.18 -0.68
C TYR A 41 19.79 -3.75 -1.51
N GLN A 42 21.04 -3.37 -1.21
CA GLN A 42 22.22 -3.90 -1.93
C GLN A 42 22.38 -5.40 -1.70
N ALA A 43 22.17 -5.87 -0.47
CA ALA A 43 22.17 -7.30 -0.15
C ALA A 43 21.03 -8.03 -0.89
N GLY A 44 19.83 -7.43 -0.93
CA GLY A 44 18.69 -7.96 -1.68
C GLY A 44 18.95 -8.06 -3.19
N LEU A 45 19.55 -7.03 -3.80
CA LEU A 45 19.93 -7.03 -5.22
C LEU A 45 21.01 -8.07 -5.53
N SER A 46 22.06 -8.12 -4.69
CA SER A 46 23.20 -9.01 -4.91
C SER A 46 22.82 -10.49 -4.78
N SER A 47 21.82 -10.79 -3.94
CA SER A 47 21.27 -12.15 -3.76
C SER A 47 20.14 -12.49 -4.74
N GLY A 48 19.73 -11.56 -5.60
CA GLY A 48 18.59 -11.74 -6.51
C GLY A 48 17.22 -11.75 -5.81
N ARG A 49 17.15 -11.44 -4.52
CA ARG A 49 15.92 -11.39 -3.72
C ARG A 49 15.11 -10.13 -3.95
N LEU A 50 15.73 -9.07 -4.44
CA LEU A 50 15.08 -7.83 -4.88
C LEU A 50 15.43 -7.55 -6.34
N ILE A 51 14.50 -6.88 -7.02
CA ILE A 51 14.70 -6.26 -8.33
C ILE A 51 14.36 -4.77 -8.24
N LYS A 52 14.99 -3.96 -9.09
CA LYS A 52 14.53 -2.58 -9.28
C LYS A 52 13.25 -2.61 -10.11
N VAL A 53 12.16 -2.14 -9.52
CA VAL A 53 10.89 -2.03 -10.21
C VAL A 53 10.97 -0.85 -11.19
N PRO A 54 10.66 -1.05 -12.48
CA PRO A 54 10.71 0.03 -13.45
C PRO A 54 9.72 1.14 -13.05
N GLN A 55 10.19 2.40 -13.01
CA GLN A 55 9.31 3.57 -12.77
C GLN A 55 8.31 3.75 -13.91
N GLU A 56 8.66 3.26 -15.09
CA GLU A 56 7.86 3.35 -16.31
C GLU A 56 7.29 1.97 -16.67
N PHE A 57 6.27 1.52 -15.91
CA PHE A 57 5.35 0.51 -16.44
C PHE A 57 4.37 1.22 -17.39
N LEU A 58 4.87 1.66 -18.55
CA LEU A 58 4.18 2.65 -19.41
C LEU A 58 3.91 2.20 -20.84
N VAL A 59 4.07 0.92 -21.18
CA VAL A 59 3.91 0.52 -22.59
C VAL A 59 2.47 0.10 -22.92
N ASN A 60 1.64 -0.36 -21.97
CA ASN A 60 0.30 -0.88 -22.27
C ASN A 60 -0.82 -0.47 -21.27
N GLY A 61 -0.66 0.62 -20.50
CA GLY A 61 -1.67 1.06 -19.52
C GLY A 61 -1.76 0.22 -18.24
N LEU A 62 -0.93 -0.81 -18.12
CA LEU A 62 -0.69 -1.52 -16.87
C LEU A 62 0.39 -0.79 -16.09
N GLY A 63 0.08 -0.18 -14.97
CA GLY A 63 1.14 0.40 -14.16
C GLY A 63 0.73 1.01 -12.84
N TYR A 64 1.76 1.51 -12.19
CA TYR A 64 1.69 2.20 -10.91
C TYR A 64 2.63 3.39 -10.97
N ARG A 65 2.45 4.33 -10.05
CA ARG A 65 3.39 5.44 -9.83
C ARG A 65 3.72 5.52 -8.36
N LEU A 66 5.01 5.63 -8.08
CA LEU A 66 5.50 5.83 -6.72
C LEU A 66 5.21 7.26 -6.28
N ILE A 67 4.36 7.41 -5.27
CA ILE A 67 4.11 8.67 -4.59
C ILE A 67 5.05 8.75 -3.39
N TYR A 68 6.12 9.53 -3.55
CA TYR A 68 7.08 9.77 -2.49
C TYR A 68 6.48 10.74 -1.45
N LYS A 69 5.90 10.22 -0.37
CA LYS A 69 5.44 11.04 0.77
C LYS A 69 6.50 11.22 1.87
N ILE A 70 7.57 10.42 1.89
CA ILE A 70 8.66 10.59 2.87
C ILE A 70 9.93 11.09 2.17
N ARG A 71 10.39 12.25 2.64
CA ARG A 71 11.48 13.09 2.14
C ARG A 71 12.89 12.48 2.33
N SER A 72 13.02 11.16 2.34
CA SER A 72 14.32 10.51 2.25
C SER A 72 14.68 10.45 0.78
N GLY A 73 15.73 11.13 0.33
CA GLY A 73 16.19 11.14 -1.07
C GLY A 73 16.65 9.78 -1.63
N GLN A 74 16.24 8.66 -1.01
CA GLN A 74 16.37 7.31 -1.52
C GLN A 74 15.02 6.87 -2.11
N GLU A 75 15.05 6.41 -3.36
CA GLU A 75 13.89 5.83 -4.03
C GLU A 75 13.67 4.39 -3.52
N PRO A 76 12.61 4.08 -2.73
CA PRO A 76 12.16 2.70 -2.55
C PRO A 76 11.53 2.21 -3.86
N GLY A 77 12.38 1.86 -4.82
CA GLY A 77 12.00 1.31 -6.11
C GLY A 77 12.29 -0.18 -6.20
N TYR A 78 12.22 -0.91 -5.09
CA TYR A 78 12.62 -2.32 -5.04
C TYR A 78 11.52 -3.22 -4.49
N LEU A 79 11.34 -4.38 -5.10
CA LEU A 79 10.45 -5.46 -4.64
C LEU A 79 11.13 -6.80 -4.88
N SER A 80 10.65 -7.85 -4.22
CA SER A 80 10.93 -9.20 -4.68
C SER A 80 10.29 -9.45 -6.05
N PRO A 81 10.86 -10.35 -6.88
CA PRO A 81 10.22 -10.74 -8.15
C PRO A 81 8.76 -11.20 -7.98
N VAL A 82 8.48 -11.89 -6.88
CA VAL A 82 7.19 -12.49 -6.55
C VAL A 82 6.16 -11.42 -6.21
N ALA A 83 6.51 -10.48 -5.33
CA ALA A 83 5.62 -9.36 -5.00
C ALA A 83 5.39 -8.46 -6.21
N PHE A 84 6.38 -8.33 -7.08
CA PHE A 84 6.23 -7.63 -8.34
C PHE A 84 5.29 -8.36 -9.32
N GLY A 85 5.33 -9.70 -9.37
CA GLY A 85 4.33 -10.51 -10.08
C GLY A 85 2.91 -10.22 -9.60
N LEU A 86 2.68 -10.17 -8.28
CA LEU A 86 1.39 -9.80 -7.70
C LEU A 86 0.96 -8.38 -8.10
N LEU A 87 1.85 -7.40 -8.05
CA LEU A 87 1.56 -6.03 -8.50
C LEU A 87 1.11 -5.97 -9.96
N ARG A 88 1.74 -6.78 -10.83
CA ARG A 88 1.34 -6.90 -12.23
C ARG A 88 -0.04 -7.52 -12.40
N VAL A 89 -0.39 -8.52 -11.59
CA VAL A 89 -1.74 -9.10 -11.58
C VAL A 89 -2.77 -8.04 -11.14
N ILE A 90 -2.52 -7.33 -10.06
CA ILE A 90 -3.44 -6.29 -9.55
C ILE A 90 -3.67 -5.20 -10.61
N THR A 91 -2.58 -4.65 -11.16
CA THR A 91 -2.67 -3.59 -12.18
C THR A 91 -3.38 -4.06 -13.45
N LYS A 92 -3.13 -5.30 -13.88
CA LYS A 92 -3.81 -5.92 -15.03
C LYS A 92 -5.30 -6.10 -14.80
N SER A 93 -5.68 -6.76 -13.71
CA SER A 93 -7.08 -7.00 -13.39
C SER A 93 -7.85 -5.69 -13.23
N TRP A 94 -7.19 -4.65 -12.71
CA TRP A 94 -7.80 -3.34 -12.57
C TRP A 94 -8.00 -2.68 -13.93
N ASP A 95 -6.96 -2.56 -14.77
CA ASP A 95 -7.09 -1.99 -16.12
C ASP A 95 -8.16 -2.68 -16.96
N GLU A 96 -8.22 -4.03 -16.96
CA GLU A 96 -9.27 -4.80 -17.63
C GLU A 96 -10.66 -4.38 -17.16
N ARG A 97 -10.85 -4.31 -15.84
CA ARG A 97 -12.12 -3.91 -15.24
C ARG A 97 -12.49 -2.46 -15.55
N LEU A 98 -11.50 -1.56 -15.59
CA LEU A 98 -11.71 -0.15 -15.91
C LEU A 98 -12.15 0.04 -17.37
N ARG A 99 -11.55 -0.70 -18.31
CA ARG A 99 -11.95 -0.67 -19.72
C ARG A 99 -13.36 -1.20 -19.90
N ASP A 100 -13.69 -2.30 -19.25
CA ASP A 100 -15.00 -2.95 -19.40
C ASP A 100 -16.14 -2.15 -18.76
N SER A 101 -15.90 -1.56 -17.58
CA SER A 101 -16.98 -0.98 -16.76
C SER A 101 -17.10 0.54 -16.87
N PHE A 102 -16.02 1.24 -17.20
CA PHE A 102 -15.97 2.71 -17.15
C PHE A 102 -15.63 3.37 -18.49
N ALA A 103 -15.37 2.58 -19.55
CA ALA A 103 -15.02 3.08 -20.89
C ALA A 103 -13.89 4.13 -20.85
N MET A 104 -12.89 3.92 -19.99
CA MET A 104 -11.80 4.86 -19.79
C MET A 104 -10.92 4.96 -21.05
N GLU A 105 -10.82 6.16 -21.62
CA GLU A 105 -9.98 6.43 -22.81
C GLU A 105 -8.50 6.61 -22.47
N LEU A 106 -8.20 7.00 -21.22
CA LEU A 106 -6.85 7.24 -20.75
C LEU A 106 -6.39 6.12 -19.80
N PRO A 107 -5.10 5.71 -19.86
CA PRO A 107 -4.53 4.79 -18.88
C PRO A 107 -4.70 5.29 -17.45
N VAL A 108 -4.98 4.38 -16.51
CA VAL A 108 -5.06 4.67 -15.08
C VAL A 108 -3.95 3.92 -14.35
N PHE A 109 -3.26 4.61 -13.45
CA PHE A 109 -2.15 4.03 -12.70
C PHE A 109 -2.42 4.07 -11.20
N LEU A 110 -2.07 2.98 -10.53
CA LEU A 110 -2.12 2.89 -9.07
C LEU A 110 -1.16 3.89 -8.44
N SER A 111 -1.60 4.52 -7.36
CA SER A 111 -0.76 5.32 -6.50
C SER A 111 -0.09 4.42 -5.48
N VAL A 112 1.18 4.04 -5.67
CA VAL A 112 1.93 3.22 -4.71
C VAL A 112 2.72 4.14 -3.79
N THR A 113 2.57 3.99 -2.49
CA THR A 113 3.24 4.84 -1.49
C THR A 113 4.48 4.18 -0.91
N SER A 114 4.58 2.85 -0.96
CA SER A 114 5.73 2.13 -0.40
C SER A 114 5.94 0.76 -1.03
N LEU A 115 7.21 0.38 -1.17
CA LEU A 115 7.69 -0.94 -1.62
C LEU A 115 8.66 -1.50 -0.56
N TYR A 116 9.84 -2.00 -0.94
CA TYR A 116 10.88 -2.39 0.03
C TYR A 116 11.28 -1.23 0.95
N ARG A 117 11.49 -1.54 2.23
CA ARG A 117 12.03 -0.64 3.24
C ARG A 117 13.24 -1.28 3.89
N ASP A 118 14.39 -0.62 3.83
CA ASP A 118 15.52 -1.02 4.67
C ASP A 118 15.22 -0.70 6.16
N PRO A 119 15.98 -1.28 7.11
CA PRO A 119 15.77 -1.02 8.54
C PRO A 119 15.86 0.46 8.92
N GLY A 120 16.67 1.25 8.23
CA GLY A 120 16.81 2.69 8.45
C GLY A 120 15.52 3.42 8.10
N LEU A 121 14.99 3.17 6.91
CA LEU A 121 13.71 3.72 6.45
C LEU A 121 12.55 3.25 7.32
N GLN A 122 12.48 1.96 7.65
CA GLN A 122 11.43 1.42 8.54
C GLN A 122 11.40 2.16 9.89
N ASN A 123 12.56 2.40 10.49
CA ASN A 123 12.67 3.16 11.73
C ASN A 123 12.26 4.63 11.58
N GLN A 124 12.47 5.26 10.41
CA GLN A 124 11.99 6.61 10.15
C GLN A 124 10.45 6.67 10.10
N PHE A 125 9.81 5.69 9.44
CA PHE A 125 8.34 5.59 9.43
C PHE A 125 7.78 5.48 10.85
N ILE A 126 8.36 4.60 11.69
CA ILE A 126 7.96 4.43 13.10
C ILE A 126 8.12 5.76 13.88
N LYS A 127 9.28 6.42 13.75
CA LYS A 127 9.55 7.69 14.44
C LYS A 127 8.64 8.83 13.98
N SER A 128 8.19 8.80 12.73
CA SER A 128 7.24 9.79 12.19
C SER A 128 5.79 9.57 12.66
N GLY A 129 5.54 8.54 13.48
CA GLY A 129 4.22 8.24 14.03
C GLY A 129 3.29 7.49 13.08
N MET A 130 3.79 7.05 11.93
CA MET A 130 3.06 6.16 11.03
C MET A 130 2.84 4.79 11.70
N ASN A 131 1.81 4.06 11.26
CA ASN A 131 1.46 2.74 11.78
C ASN A 131 2.41 1.64 11.26
N ALA A 132 3.71 1.90 11.27
CA ALA A 132 4.73 0.95 10.89
C ALA A 132 5.10 0.05 12.09
N LEU A 133 5.20 -1.26 11.84
CA LEU A 133 5.66 -2.23 12.83
C LEU A 133 7.20 -2.34 12.83
N PRO A 134 7.86 -2.68 13.95
CA PRO A 134 9.32 -2.84 13.98
C PRO A 134 9.86 -3.86 12.97
N LEU A 135 9.11 -4.94 12.76
CA LEU A 135 9.34 -5.92 11.72
C LEU A 135 8.16 -5.89 10.75
N SER A 136 8.44 -5.91 9.45
CA SER A 136 7.42 -5.80 8.41
C SER A 136 7.81 -6.59 7.15
N ALA A 137 6.82 -7.11 6.44
CA ALA A 137 7.01 -7.73 5.13
C ALA A 137 7.64 -6.79 4.08
N HIS A 138 7.55 -5.46 4.27
CA HIS A 138 8.31 -4.50 3.46
C HIS A 138 9.82 -4.73 3.54
N GLN A 139 10.35 -5.11 4.70
CA GLN A 139 11.79 -5.39 4.89
C GLN A 139 12.22 -6.72 4.27
N ALA A 140 11.28 -7.57 3.86
CA ALA A 140 11.54 -8.74 3.02
C ALA A 140 11.33 -8.44 1.51
N GLY A 141 10.86 -7.25 1.16
CA GLY A 141 10.48 -6.90 -0.22
C GLY A 141 9.18 -7.56 -0.68
N MET A 142 8.35 -8.03 0.26
CA MET A 142 7.15 -8.84 -0.01
C MET A 142 5.84 -8.04 0.08
N ALA A 143 5.93 -6.73 0.34
CA ALA A 143 4.76 -5.89 0.54
C ALA A 143 4.77 -4.59 -0.27
N ILE A 144 3.55 -4.13 -0.56
CA ILE A 144 3.22 -2.95 -1.36
C ILE A 144 2.17 -2.14 -0.58
N ASP A 145 2.39 -0.84 -0.46
CA ASP A 145 1.39 0.07 0.07
C ASP A 145 0.80 0.94 -1.05
N LEU A 146 -0.51 1.09 -1.06
CA LEU A 146 -1.24 1.94 -1.99
C LEU A 146 -1.84 3.16 -1.27
N ASP A 147 -1.92 4.29 -1.99
CA ASP A 147 -2.76 5.42 -1.60
C ASP A 147 -4.21 5.14 -2.06
N PRO A 148 -5.14 4.88 -1.14
CA PRO A 148 -6.54 4.62 -1.48
C PRO A 148 -7.31 5.87 -1.93
N ASN A 149 -6.70 7.05 -1.81
CA ASN A 149 -7.38 8.32 -2.02
C ASN A 149 -7.06 8.96 -3.35
N GLY A 150 -6.32 8.29 -4.23
CA GLY A 150 -6.09 8.80 -5.57
C GLY A 150 -5.41 7.82 -6.52
N TYR A 151 -5.46 8.16 -7.79
CA TYR A 151 -4.84 7.44 -8.89
C TYR A 151 -4.25 8.45 -9.88
N TYR A 152 -3.44 8.00 -10.82
CA TYR A 152 -3.01 8.85 -11.93
C TYR A 152 -3.77 8.49 -13.19
N GLN A 153 -4.06 9.49 -14.01
CA GLN A 153 -4.71 9.31 -15.29
C GLN A 153 -3.85 9.88 -16.42
N GLY A 154 -3.64 9.09 -17.48
CA GLY A 154 -2.81 9.43 -18.62
C GLY A 154 -1.38 9.81 -18.22
N GLN A 155 -0.90 10.93 -18.77
CA GLN A 155 0.43 11.46 -18.49
C GLN A 155 0.45 12.49 -17.34
N SER A 156 -0.65 12.64 -16.60
CA SER A 156 -0.74 13.62 -15.51
C SER A 156 0.39 13.42 -14.50
N ARG A 157 1.06 14.50 -14.11
CA ARG A 157 2.07 14.47 -13.04
C ARG A 157 1.48 14.54 -11.64
N ALA A 158 0.19 14.86 -11.53
CA ALA A 158 -0.55 14.92 -10.28
C ALA A 158 -1.53 13.75 -10.17
N SER A 159 -1.70 13.23 -8.96
CA SER A 159 -2.76 12.25 -8.70
C SER A 159 -4.12 12.94 -8.70
N VAL A 160 -5.11 12.27 -9.27
CA VAL A 160 -6.52 12.59 -9.13
C VAL A 160 -6.95 12.11 -7.75
N GLY A 161 -7.00 13.03 -6.79
CA GLY A 161 -7.38 12.73 -5.40
C GLY A 161 -8.88 12.90 -5.15
N ARG A 162 -9.42 12.38 -4.03
CA ARG A 162 -10.85 12.46 -3.65
C ARG A 162 -11.51 13.85 -3.75
N GLY A 163 -10.75 14.94 -3.65
CA GLY A 163 -11.25 16.30 -3.77
C GLY A 163 -11.25 16.87 -5.20
N ALA A 164 -10.72 16.15 -6.18
CA ALA A 164 -10.65 16.58 -7.57
C ALA A 164 -11.99 16.32 -8.29
N PRO A 165 -12.47 17.23 -9.15
CA PRO A 165 -13.68 17.02 -9.96
C PRO A 165 -13.66 15.74 -10.81
N GLU A 166 -12.47 15.31 -11.21
CA GLU A 166 -12.23 14.14 -12.04
C GLU A 166 -12.15 12.83 -11.23
N PHE A 167 -12.25 12.90 -9.91
CA PHE A 167 -12.17 11.73 -9.04
C PHE A 167 -13.41 10.85 -9.20
N ASN A 168 -13.16 9.59 -9.52
CA ASN A 168 -14.20 8.58 -9.64
C ASN A 168 -14.02 7.51 -8.55
N GLU A 169 -14.92 7.55 -7.57
CA GLU A 169 -14.93 6.59 -6.45
C GLU A 169 -15.13 5.14 -6.91
N GLY A 170 -15.87 4.93 -8.00
CA GLY A 170 -16.08 3.60 -8.59
C GLY A 170 -14.76 2.93 -9.01
N LEU A 171 -13.76 3.70 -9.43
CA LEU A 171 -12.44 3.15 -9.77
C LEU A 171 -11.76 2.58 -8.52
N ILE A 172 -11.80 3.31 -7.39
CA ILE A 172 -11.21 2.84 -6.12
C ILE A 172 -11.98 1.65 -5.55
N LEU A 173 -13.32 1.65 -5.64
CA LEU A 173 -14.13 0.51 -5.21
C LEU A 173 -13.79 -0.75 -6.01
N SER A 174 -13.63 -0.64 -7.32
CA SER A 174 -13.26 -1.78 -8.18
C SER A 174 -11.88 -2.36 -7.84
N LEU A 175 -10.91 -1.52 -7.43
CA LEU A 175 -9.63 -1.98 -6.91
C LEU A 175 -9.83 -2.75 -5.59
N GLY A 176 -10.66 -2.23 -4.69
CA GLY A 176 -11.00 -2.91 -3.43
C GLY A 176 -11.55 -4.33 -3.67
N GLU A 177 -12.48 -4.48 -4.61
CA GLU A 177 -13.05 -5.79 -4.97
C GLU A 177 -12.00 -6.78 -5.51
N ILE A 178 -11.07 -6.31 -6.34
CA ILE A 178 -9.96 -7.13 -6.86
C ILE A 178 -9.08 -7.62 -5.71
N LEU A 179 -8.72 -6.72 -4.79
CA LEU A 179 -7.86 -7.05 -3.65
C LEU A 179 -8.53 -8.04 -2.70
N GLU A 180 -9.83 -7.86 -2.42
CA GLU A 180 -10.60 -8.81 -1.61
C GLU A 180 -10.70 -10.19 -2.25
N GLN A 181 -10.86 -10.25 -3.58
CA GLN A 181 -10.87 -11.52 -4.31
C GLN A 181 -9.50 -12.23 -4.23
N LEU A 182 -8.40 -11.51 -4.46
CA LEU A 182 -7.04 -12.07 -4.34
C LEU A 182 -6.74 -12.56 -2.90
N LYS A 183 -7.22 -11.83 -1.89
CA LYS A 183 -7.13 -12.22 -0.48
C LYS A 183 -7.92 -13.51 -0.22
N LYS A 184 -9.16 -13.59 -0.70
CA LYS A 184 -10.02 -14.77 -0.59
C LYS A 184 -9.42 -16.01 -1.25
N ASP A 185 -8.74 -15.83 -2.37
CA ASP A 185 -8.03 -16.90 -3.08
C ASP A 185 -6.73 -17.31 -2.36
N GLY A 186 -6.32 -16.56 -1.33
CA GLY A 186 -5.14 -16.81 -0.52
C GLY A 186 -3.83 -16.43 -1.20
N LEU A 187 -3.90 -15.54 -2.20
CA LEU A 187 -2.75 -15.06 -2.99
C LEU A 187 -2.03 -13.87 -2.33
N CYS A 188 -2.72 -13.15 -1.45
CA CYS A 188 -2.14 -12.09 -0.64
C CYS A 188 -2.86 -11.95 0.70
N ASN A 189 -2.24 -11.22 1.62
CA ASN A 189 -2.95 -10.55 2.69
C ASN A 189 -3.18 -9.09 2.30
N VAL A 190 -4.33 -8.54 2.70
CA VAL A 190 -4.66 -7.13 2.48
C VAL A 190 -5.14 -6.53 3.80
N ILE A 191 -4.47 -5.47 4.23
CA ILE A 191 -4.78 -4.73 5.44
C ILE A 191 -5.17 -3.30 5.04
N TYR A 192 -6.42 -2.96 5.32
CA TYR A 192 -6.97 -1.62 5.10
C TYR A 192 -6.71 -0.78 6.34
N GLU A 193 -5.70 0.08 6.32
CA GLU A 193 -5.33 0.91 7.47
C GLU A 193 -6.15 2.19 7.52
N LYS A 194 -6.71 2.48 8.69
CA LYS A 194 -7.55 3.66 8.93
C LYS A 194 -6.76 4.75 9.66
N ALA A 195 -6.99 6.00 9.25
CA ALA A 195 -6.61 7.17 10.03
C ALA A 195 -7.86 7.80 10.62
N TYR A 196 -7.65 8.42 11.78
CA TYR A 196 -8.70 9.09 12.54
C TYR A 196 -8.26 10.53 12.78
N GLU A 197 -9.07 11.47 12.30
CA GLU A 197 -8.85 12.91 12.46
C GLU A 197 -9.99 13.51 13.27
N GLU A 198 -9.64 14.45 14.15
CA GLU A 198 -10.62 15.19 14.92
C GLU A 198 -11.02 16.43 14.13
N ASN A 199 -12.32 16.56 13.82
CA ASN A 199 -12.88 17.71 13.14
C ASN A 199 -13.91 18.39 14.06
N GLY A 200 -13.41 19.27 14.92
CA GLY A 200 -14.23 19.97 15.92
C GLY A 200 -14.78 19.04 16.99
N TYR A 201 -15.94 18.42 16.73
CA TYR A 201 -16.63 17.55 17.70
C TYR A 201 -16.79 16.10 17.23
N THR A 202 -16.34 15.77 16.02
CA THR A 202 -16.44 14.42 15.45
C THR A 202 -15.06 13.83 15.19
N VAL A 203 -14.94 12.52 15.35
CA VAL A 203 -13.80 11.75 14.86
C VAL A 203 -14.18 11.21 13.49
N GLU A 204 -13.50 11.67 12.45
CA GLU A 204 -13.69 11.19 11.09
C GLU A 204 -12.72 10.04 10.81
N GLU A 205 -13.27 8.91 10.36
CA GLU A 205 -12.51 7.78 9.87
C GLU A 205 -12.22 7.96 8.38
N ARG A 206 -10.97 7.75 7.98
CA ARG A 206 -10.59 7.70 6.56
C ARG A 206 -9.63 6.55 6.30
N LEU A 207 -9.71 5.98 5.10
CA LEU A 207 -8.74 4.98 4.66
C LEU A 207 -7.41 5.70 4.38
N ALA A 208 -6.38 5.33 5.13
CA ALA A 208 -5.07 5.97 5.08
C ALA A 208 -4.11 5.24 4.14
N CYS A 209 -4.15 3.91 4.16
CA CYS A 209 -3.28 3.04 3.38
C CYS A 209 -4.01 1.74 3.05
N VAL A 210 -3.65 1.13 1.93
CA VAL A 210 -3.97 -0.28 1.66
C VAL A 210 -2.65 -1.03 1.55
N HIS A 211 -2.34 -1.80 2.59
CA HIS A 211 -1.16 -2.64 2.67
C HIS A 211 -1.46 -4.00 2.04
N ILE A 212 -0.57 -4.46 1.16
CA ILE A 212 -0.72 -5.71 0.43
C ILE A 212 0.56 -6.51 0.60
N CYS A 213 0.47 -7.70 1.20
CA CYS A 213 1.58 -8.61 1.38
C CYS A 213 1.36 -9.88 0.56
N VAL A 214 2.31 -10.26 -0.29
CA VAL A 214 2.18 -11.46 -1.12
C VAL A 214 2.20 -12.73 -0.25
N SER A 215 1.33 -13.69 -0.57
CA SER A 215 1.29 -14.98 0.11
C SER A 215 2.35 -15.92 -0.49
N PRO A 216 2.95 -16.84 0.30
CA PRO A 216 3.79 -17.90 -0.24
C PRO A 216 3.08 -18.76 -1.31
N ARG A 217 1.74 -18.84 -1.27
CA ARG A 217 0.95 -19.57 -2.27
C ARG A 217 1.01 -18.95 -3.67
N PHE A 218 1.31 -17.65 -3.77
CA PHE A 218 1.44 -16.97 -5.07
C PHE A 218 2.60 -17.53 -5.89
N LEU A 219 3.63 -18.10 -5.25
CA LEU A 219 4.77 -18.75 -5.93
C LEU A 219 4.36 -19.91 -6.83
N SER A 220 3.22 -20.55 -6.53
CA SER A 220 2.67 -21.67 -7.33
C SER A 220 1.61 -21.23 -8.35
N TYR A 221 1.33 -19.93 -8.43
CA TYR A 221 0.32 -19.37 -9.32
C TYR A 221 0.88 -18.97 -10.69
N GLU A 222 2.20 -18.73 -10.78
CA GLU A 222 2.94 -18.46 -12.03
C GLU A 222 3.39 -19.74 -12.74
#